data_AF-A0A2E5KQD5-F1
#
_entry.id   AF-A0A2E5KQD5-F1
#
_cell.length_a   1.000
_cell.length_b   1.000
_cell.length_c   1.000
_cell.angle_alpha   90.00
_cell.angle_beta   90.00
_cell.angle_gamma   90.00
#
_symmetry.space_group_name_H-M   'P 1'
#
loop_
_entity.id
_entity.type
_entity.pdbx_description
1 polymer ?
#
loop_
_entity_poly.entity_id
_entity_poly.type
_entity_poly.pdbx_seq_one_letter_code
_entity_poly.pdbx_strand_id
1 'polypeptide(L)'
;MANYDENITAVYGKFSEATHAYGVPMLAQLGHRGRRVSDGAAYLQKTIDAPSAIPAPDFSAPQLVPHAMSTAEVEEVIESFAAATQRVNHGEMDGVELAVGLDFLFANFLSEQANQRDDKYGGGTLEERMTFLDEIIDVVRGELGPERLLGIRFYDDLVDYSLGLEDYKQIARLVEAGGKVDYFNMWQGIVPSPRSGREHWPPHHYKPGQFAYLPAGLKEAKFGAGRLKCFKRSPSGRKMPSCAADSTRRQTGHRASSWRTEPPPRSRWRSTRSRKRSMRPASAYFSTTTATWAPATVSHDFKSIHGSRDKVTGTLSRT
;
A
#
# COMPACT_ATOMS: atom_id res chain seq x y z
N MET A 1 12.32 -0.06 8.49
CA MET A 1 12.34 0.42 7.09
C MET A 1 12.98 -0.64 6.17
N ALA A 2 12.55 -0.83 4.92
CA ALA A 2 13.15 -1.80 3.98
C ALA A 2 14.08 -1.16 2.93
N ASN A 3 13.94 0.15 2.71
CA ASN A 3 14.77 0.96 1.82
C ASN A 3 15.80 1.77 2.65
N TYR A 4 16.76 1.06 3.26
CA TYR A 4 17.79 1.65 4.14
C TYR A 4 19.23 1.38 3.68
N ASP A 5 19.41 0.52 2.68
CA ASP A 5 20.72 0.12 2.15
C ASP A 5 20.85 0.61 0.70
N GLU A 6 21.99 1.20 0.36
CA GLU A 6 22.30 1.71 -0.99
C GLU A 6 22.22 0.64 -2.09
N ASN A 7 22.40 -0.65 -1.75
CA ASN A 7 22.28 -1.78 -2.67
C ASN A 7 20.91 -1.85 -3.36
N ILE A 8 19.87 -1.23 -2.80
CA ILE A 8 18.53 -1.19 -3.39
C ILE A 8 18.49 -0.40 -4.71
N THR A 9 19.38 0.58 -4.89
CA THR A 9 19.40 1.45 -6.07
C THR A 9 19.62 0.65 -7.35
N ALA A 10 20.53 -0.33 -7.32
CA ALA A 10 20.77 -1.23 -8.44
C ALA A 10 19.57 -2.13 -8.76
N VAL A 11 18.79 -2.51 -7.74
CA VAL A 11 17.55 -3.28 -7.92
C VAL A 11 16.47 -2.41 -8.54
N TYR A 12 16.30 -1.18 -8.05
CA TYR A 12 15.39 -0.20 -8.65
C TYR A 12 15.73 0.08 -10.11
N GLY A 13 17.00 0.29 -10.44
CA GLY A 13 17.45 0.49 -11.83
C GLY A 13 17.02 -0.64 -12.77
N LYS A 14 17.11 -1.90 -12.33
CA LYS A 14 16.65 -3.06 -13.12
C LYS A 14 15.13 -3.03 -13.37
N PHE A 15 14.33 -2.64 -12.38
CA PHE A 15 12.88 -2.52 -12.54
C PHE A 15 12.50 -1.36 -13.44
N SER A 16 13.16 -0.21 -13.26
CA SER A 16 12.96 0.99 -14.09
C SER A 16 13.29 0.68 -15.55
N GLU A 17 14.47 0.13 -15.84
CA GLU A 17 14.89 -0.24 -17.21
C GLU A 17 13.89 -1.20 -17.87
N ALA A 18 13.51 -2.26 -17.16
CA ALA A 18 12.59 -3.27 -17.68
C ALA A 18 11.21 -2.69 -18.03
N THR A 19 10.69 -1.76 -17.23
CA THR A 19 9.36 -1.15 -17.46
C THR A 19 9.40 -0.01 -18.46
N HIS A 20 10.46 0.79 -18.45
CA HIS A 20 10.69 1.88 -19.40
C HIS A 20 10.89 1.38 -20.83
N ALA A 21 11.41 0.15 -21.02
CA ALA A 21 11.45 -0.51 -22.33
C ALA A 21 10.06 -0.61 -22.99
N TYR A 22 9.00 -0.66 -22.19
CA TYR A 22 7.60 -0.69 -22.63
C TYR A 22 6.86 0.64 -22.42
N GLY A 23 7.56 1.70 -22.01
CA GLY A 23 6.97 3.02 -21.75
C GLY A 23 6.01 3.05 -20.56
N VAL A 24 6.20 2.15 -19.59
CA VAL A 24 5.39 2.06 -18.36
C VAL A 24 6.18 2.69 -17.21
N PRO A 25 5.61 3.64 -16.45
CA PRO A 25 6.29 4.20 -15.29
C PRO A 25 6.34 3.20 -14.13
N MET A 26 7.36 3.33 -13.28
CA MET A 26 7.57 2.53 -12.09
C MET A 26 7.73 3.45 -10.87
N LEU A 27 6.96 3.18 -9.81
CA LEU A 27 7.00 3.95 -8.57
C LEU A 27 7.40 3.04 -7.40
N ALA A 28 8.16 3.59 -6.46
CA ALA A 28 8.43 2.92 -5.19
C ALA A 28 7.34 3.25 -4.17
N GLN A 29 6.80 2.24 -3.50
CA GLN A 29 5.95 2.47 -2.34
C GLN A 29 6.81 2.55 -1.07
N LEU A 30 6.76 3.68 -0.37
CA LEU A 30 7.46 3.90 0.90
C LEU A 30 6.49 3.87 2.07
N GLY A 31 6.89 3.25 3.17
CA GLY A 31 6.11 3.14 4.38
C GLY A 31 6.92 2.60 5.56
N HIS A 32 6.36 2.74 6.76
CA HIS A 32 6.96 2.28 8.00
C HIS A 32 5.94 1.49 8.82
N ARG A 33 6.26 0.28 9.27
CA ARG A 33 5.29 -0.66 9.88
C ARG A 33 4.63 -0.14 11.17
N GLY A 34 5.27 0.78 11.87
CA GLY A 34 4.74 1.35 13.11
C GLY A 34 4.53 0.26 14.16
N ARG A 35 3.44 0.38 14.95
CA ARG A 35 3.08 -0.58 16.00
C ARG A 35 2.58 -1.94 15.50
N ARG A 36 2.30 -2.07 14.19
CA ARG A 36 1.74 -3.29 13.61
C ARG A 36 2.81 -4.13 12.92
N VAL A 37 3.50 -4.92 13.73
CA VAL A 37 4.61 -5.78 13.29
C VAL A 37 4.21 -7.24 13.51
N SER A 38 3.82 -7.92 12.44
CA SER A 38 3.42 -9.33 12.46
C SER A 38 4.56 -10.29 12.11
N ASP A 39 5.70 -9.75 11.68
CA ASP A 39 6.88 -10.50 11.27
C ASP A 39 7.90 -10.66 12.40
N GLY A 40 8.91 -11.50 12.13
CA GLY A 40 9.96 -11.95 13.05
C GLY A 40 10.63 -10.88 13.92
N ALA A 41 10.44 -9.59 13.68
CA ALA A 41 10.96 -8.49 14.50
C ALA A 41 10.60 -8.60 15.99
N ALA A 42 9.40 -9.08 16.34
CA ALA A 42 9.03 -9.44 17.72
C ALA A 42 9.97 -10.50 18.33
N TYR A 43 10.53 -11.38 17.50
CA TYR A 43 11.45 -12.46 17.87
C TYR A 43 12.94 -12.08 17.67
N LEU A 44 13.21 -11.00 16.94
CA LEU A 44 14.56 -10.50 16.61
C LEU A 44 15.00 -9.33 17.50
N GLN A 45 14.25 -9.03 18.57
CA GLN A 45 14.55 -7.95 19.52
C GLN A 45 14.72 -6.57 18.86
N LYS A 46 14.04 -6.34 17.73
CA LYS A 46 14.00 -5.00 17.12
C LYS A 46 12.94 -4.16 17.81
N THR A 47 13.24 -2.89 18.03
CA THR A 47 12.27 -1.94 18.56
C THR A 47 11.08 -1.83 17.61
N ILE A 48 9.89 -1.82 18.19
CA ILE A 48 8.64 -1.56 17.48
C ILE A 48 8.28 -0.13 17.81
N ASP A 49 8.39 0.77 16.84
CA ASP A 49 8.26 2.20 17.09
C ASP A 49 6.86 2.70 16.77
N ALA A 50 6.35 3.59 17.62
CA ALA A 50 5.03 4.19 17.47
C ALA A 50 5.00 5.60 18.10
N PRO A 51 4.02 6.45 17.76
CA PRO A 51 3.86 7.76 18.41
C PRO A 51 3.64 7.66 19.93
N SER A 52 3.05 6.57 20.41
CA SER A 52 2.77 6.35 21.84
C SER A 52 2.89 4.87 22.18
N ALA A 53 3.11 4.56 23.47
CA ALA A 53 3.26 3.20 24.00
C ALA A 53 1.91 2.45 24.07
N ILE A 54 1.17 2.41 22.96
CA ILE A 54 -0.18 1.84 22.85
C ILE A 54 -0.15 0.69 21.83
N PRO A 55 -0.26 -0.58 22.28
CA PRO A 55 -0.35 -1.72 21.38
C PRO A 55 -1.51 -1.61 20.38
N ALA A 56 -1.32 -2.14 19.17
CA ALA A 56 -2.44 -2.31 18.25
C ALA A 56 -3.40 -3.38 18.82
N PRO A 57 -4.72 -3.14 18.87
CA PRO A 57 -5.70 -4.16 19.25
C PRO A 57 -5.97 -5.15 18.11
N ASP A 58 -4.90 -5.59 17.43
CA ASP A 58 -4.91 -6.56 16.34
C ASP A 58 -4.50 -7.94 16.89
N PHE A 59 -5.45 -8.86 17.02
CA PHE A 59 -5.20 -10.22 17.52
C PHE A 59 -4.39 -11.10 16.57
N SER A 60 -4.13 -10.62 15.35
CA SER A 60 -3.34 -11.35 14.37
C SER A 60 -1.83 -11.09 14.44
N ALA A 61 -1.42 -10.10 15.23
CA ALA A 61 -0.04 -9.75 15.50
C ALA A 61 0.22 -9.78 17.02
N PRO A 62 1.47 -9.99 17.46
CA PRO A 62 1.82 -9.79 18.86
C PRO A 62 1.45 -8.38 19.32
N GLN A 63 0.62 -8.29 20.36
CA GLN A 63 0.21 -7.01 20.98
C GLN A 63 1.31 -6.51 21.93
N LEU A 64 2.51 -6.33 21.39
CA LEU A 64 3.65 -5.81 22.15
C LEU A 64 3.45 -4.32 22.40
N VAL A 65 3.87 -3.86 23.57
CA VAL A 65 3.96 -2.42 23.86
C VAL A 65 5.06 -1.84 22.98
N PRO A 66 4.75 -0.93 22.05
CA PRO A 66 5.76 -0.30 21.23
C PRO A 66 6.59 0.70 22.04
N HIS A 67 7.80 0.97 21.57
CA HIS A 67 8.58 2.12 21.99
C HIS A 67 7.85 3.40 21.57
N ALA A 68 7.61 4.29 22.54
CA ALA A 68 7.07 5.61 22.28
C ALA A 68 8.21 6.51 21.79
N MET A 69 8.17 6.87 20.51
CA MET A 69 9.21 7.68 19.88
C MET A 69 9.36 9.03 20.58
N SER A 70 10.57 9.48 20.85
CA SER A 70 10.88 10.87 21.15
C SER A 70 10.69 11.75 19.91
N THR A 71 10.54 13.07 20.10
CA THR A 71 10.44 14.01 18.97
C THR A 71 11.64 13.90 18.02
N ALA A 72 12.84 13.71 18.56
CA ALA A 72 14.06 13.53 17.76
C ALA A 72 14.01 12.26 16.90
N GLU A 73 13.55 11.14 17.45
CA GLU A 73 13.38 9.89 16.66
C GLU A 73 12.34 10.04 15.55
N VAL A 74 11.29 10.87 15.75
CA VAL A 74 10.33 11.19 14.68
C VAL A 74 11.01 11.98 13.56
N GLU A 75 11.84 12.96 13.91
CA GLU A 75 12.62 13.76 12.96
C GLU A 75 13.64 12.89 12.20
N GLU A 76 14.32 11.95 12.85
CA GLU A 76 15.20 10.96 12.20
C GLU A 76 14.43 10.06 11.20
N VAL A 77 13.19 9.68 11.53
CA VAL A 77 12.34 8.93 10.58
C VAL A 77 12.00 9.79 9.37
N ILE A 78 11.69 11.08 9.54
CA ILE A 78 11.44 12.00 8.43
C ILE A 78 12.67 12.10 7.51
N GLU A 79 13.87 12.27 8.08
CA GLU A 79 15.13 12.26 7.33
C GLU A 79 15.36 10.93 6.60
N SER A 80 14.99 9.82 7.22
CA SER A 80 15.07 8.50 6.58
C SER A 80 14.17 8.39 5.34
N PHE A 81 12.98 9.02 5.34
CA PHE A 81 12.13 9.12 4.14
C PHE A 81 12.75 9.97 3.04
N ALA A 82 13.47 11.05 3.40
CA ALA A 82 14.24 11.83 2.43
C ALA A 82 15.34 10.97 1.78
N ALA A 83 16.16 10.29 2.59
CA ALA A 83 17.22 9.40 2.10
C ALA A 83 16.68 8.23 1.25
N ALA A 84 15.54 7.64 1.63
CA ALA A 84 14.90 6.62 0.81
C ALA A 84 14.43 7.17 -0.54
N THR A 85 13.90 8.39 -0.58
CA THR A 85 13.51 9.07 -1.82
C THR A 85 14.72 9.34 -2.72
N GLN A 86 15.87 9.73 -2.15
CA GLN A 86 17.12 9.87 -2.92
C GLN A 86 17.51 8.55 -3.61
N ARG A 87 17.38 7.41 -2.91
CA ARG A 87 17.63 6.09 -3.51
C ARG A 87 16.65 5.75 -4.63
N VAL A 88 15.38 6.15 -4.49
CA VAL A 88 14.37 6.01 -5.55
C VAL A 88 14.78 6.81 -6.79
N ASN A 89 15.27 8.04 -6.61
CA ASN A 89 15.80 8.85 -7.69
C ASN A 89 17.03 8.22 -8.35
N HIS A 90 18.00 7.74 -7.56
CA HIS A 90 19.20 7.04 -8.08
C HIS A 90 18.87 5.75 -8.84
N GLY A 91 17.76 5.10 -8.48
CA GLY A 91 17.20 3.96 -9.20
C GLY A 91 16.42 4.31 -10.46
N GLU A 92 16.43 5.58 -10.88
CA GLU A 92 15.71 6.11 -12.06
C GLU A 92 14.21 5.77 -12.07
N MET A 93 13.60 5.66 -10.88
CA MET A 93 12.15 5.47 -10.77
C MET A 93 11.41 6.79 -11.03
N ASP A 94 10.15 6.66 -11.47
CA ASP A 94 9.31 7.78 -11.89
C ASP A 94 8.63 8.51 -10.71
N GLY A 95 8.70 7.95 -9.50
CA GLY A 95 8.08 8.56 -8.33
C GLY A 95 8.00 7.69 -7.09
N VAL A 96 7.37 8.25 -6.06
CA VAL A 96 7.09 7.61 -4.76
C VAL A 96 5.59 7.59 -4.49
N GLU A 97 5.11 6.50 -3.91
CA GLU A 97 3.79 6.41 -3.28
C GLU A 97 3.95 6.21 -1.77
N LEU A 98 3.40 7.09 -0.94
CA LEU A 98 3.37 6.91 0.52
C LEU A 98 2.23 5.99 0.92
N ALA A 99 2.53 4.92 1.65
CA ALA A 99 1.53 3.97 2.15
C ALA A 99 0.99 4.43 3.51
N VAL A 100 -0.18 5.08 3.50
CA VAL A 100 -0.84 5.65 4.68
C VAL A 100 -2.06 4.79 5.04
N GLY A 101 -1.90 3.86 5.99
CA GLY A 101 -2.97 2.94 6.40
C GLY A 101 -2.41 1.64 6.94
N LEU A 102 -3.19 0.55 6.94
CA LEU A 102 -2.79 -0.77 7.47
C LEU A 102 -2.40 -0.76 8.96
N ASP A 103 -2.82 0.24 9.73
CA ASP A 103 -2.32 0.59 11.06
C ASP A 103 -0.77 0.70 11.13
N PHE A 104 -0.16 1.14 10.03
CA PHE A 104 1.26 1.50 9.95
C PHE A 104 1.55 2.88 10.54
N LEU A 105 2.82 3.28 10.60
CA LEU A 105 3.26 4.45 11.36
C LEU A 105 2.48 5.73 11.02
N PHE A 106 2.24 6.02 9.74
CA PHE A 106 1.41 7.17 9.35
C PHE A 106 0.01 7.11 9.96
N ALA A 107 -0.67 5.96 9.84
CA ALA A 107 -1.99 5.78 10.44
C ALA A 107 -1.93 5.85 11.98
N ASN A 108 -0.83 5.40 12.59
CA ASN A 108 -0.63 5.52 14.02
C ASN A 108 -0.54 7.00 14.44
N PHE A 109 0.18 7.85 13.71
CA PHE A 109 0.23 9.29 14.01
C PHE A 109 -1.12 9.98 13.82
N LEU A 110 -1.85 9.62 12.76
CA LEU A 110 -3.11 10.29 12.39
C LEU A 110 -4.30 9.86 13.27
N SER A 111 -4.28 8.63 13.81
CA SER A 111 -5.34 8.09 14.66
C SER A 111 -5.23 8.59 16.10
N GLU A 112 -6.31 9.16 16.63
CA GLU A 112 -6.40 9.55 18.05
C GLU A 112 -6.23 8.36 19.00
N GLN A 113 -6.62 7.15 18.58
CA GLN A 113 -6.51 5.95 19.42
C GLN A 113 -5.05 5.48 19.58
N ALA A 114 -4.17 5.88 18.65
CA ALA A 114 -2.79 5.43 18.59
C ALA A 114 -1.78 6.51 18.99
N ASN A 115 -2.15 7.79 18.84
CA ASN A 115 -1.32 8.94 19.12
C ASN A 115 -1.91 9.76 20.28
N GLN A 116 -1.26 9.66 21.44
CA GLN A 116 -1.57 10.40 22.67
C GLN A 116 -0.43 11.36 23.03
N ARG A 117 0.33 11.81 22.03
CA ARG A 117 1.42 12.77 22.21
C ARG A 117 0.88 14.16 22.53
N ASP A 118 1.67 14.92 23.27
CA ASP A 118 1.43 16.31 23.65
C ASP A 118 2.43 17.30 23.00
N ASP A 119 3.25 16.81 22.07
CA ASP A 119 4.19 17.61 21.28
C ASP A 119 3.63 17.98 19.89
N LYS A 120 4.47 18.57 19.02
CA LYS A 120 4.06 19.05 17.69
C LYS A 120 3.51 17.96 16.75
N TYR A 121 3.69 16.68 17.09
CA TYR A 121 3.22 15.54 16.30
C TYR A 121 1.95 14.90 16.88
N GLY A 122 1.40 15.43 17.96
CA GLY A 122 0.16 14.97 18.60
C GLY A 122 -0.86 16.08 18.73
N GLY A 123 -2.03 15.73 19.27
CA GLY A 123 -3.11 16.69 19.51
C GLY A 123 -4.49 16.06 19.46
N GLY A 124 -5.47 16.84 19.91
CA GLY A 124 -6.87 16.44 19.94
C GLY A 124 -7.53 16.48 18.56
N THR A 125 -7.06 17.34 17.66
CA THR A 125 -7.62 17.46 16.31
C THR A 125 -6.83 16.65 15.29
N LEU A 126 -7.45 16.37 14.14
CA LEU A 126 -6.77 15.71 13.02
C LEU A 126 -5.64 16.59 12.48
N GLU A 127 -5.87 17.90 12.38
CA GLU A 127 -4.92 18.89 11.88
C GLU A 127 -3.64 18.93 12.71
N GLU A 128 -3.73 18.82 14.04
CA GLU A 128 -2.56 18.76 14.93
C GLU A 128 -1.74 17.48 14.70
N ARG A 129 -2.41 16.36 14.40
CA ARG A 129 -1.78 15.07 14.10
C ARG A 129 -1.25 14.94 12.67
N MET A 130 -1.58 15.88 11.78
CA MET A 130 -1.12 15.87 10.38
C MET A 130 0.36 16.24 10.23
N THR A 131 0.98 16.91 11.21
CA THR A 131 2.35 17.44 11.14
C THR A 131 3.36 16.39 10.64
N PHE A 132 3.28 15.15 11.14
CA PHE A 132 4.17 14.07 10.72
C PHE A 132 4.03 13.72 9.23
N LEU A 133 2.80 13.60 8.74
CA LEU A 133 2.54 13.30 7.34
C LEU A 133 2.97 14.47 6.43
N ASP A 134 2.66 15.71 6.83
CA ASP A 134 3.00 16.90 6.06
C ASP A 134 4.52 17.13 5.96
N GLU A 135 5.27 16.96 7.06
CA GLU A 135 6.73 17.04 7.03
C GLU A 135 7.36 15.96 6.12
N ILE A 136 6.81 14.73 6.13
CA ILE A 136 7.27 13.69 5.19
C ILE A 136 6.94 14.04 3.74
N ILE A 137 5.73 14.53 3.44
CA ILE A 137 5.36 14.97 2.09
C ILE A 137 6.33 16.05 1.61
N ASP A 138 6.73 16.96 2.49
CA ASP A 138 7.61 18.07 2.17
C ASP A 138 9.02 17.61 1.82
N VAL A 139 9.63 16.76 2.65
CA VAL A 139 10.98 16.24 2.35
C VAL A 139 10.96 15.33 1.12
N VAL A 140 9.94 14.47 0.97
CA VAL A 140 9.82 13.57 -0.19
C VAL A 140 9.63 14.38 -1.48
N ARG A 141 8.78 15.41 -1.46
CA ARG A 141 8.62 16.31 -2.62
C ARG A 141 9.89 17.09 -2.92
N GLY A 142 10.60 17.56 -1.89
CA GLY A 142 11.89 18.24 -2.03
C GLY A 142 12.91 17.38 -2.76
N GLU A 143 13.05 16.12 -2.33
CA GLU A 143 13.98 15.16 -2.94
C GLU A 143 13.54 14.69 -4.34
N LEU A 144 12.25 14.44 -4.56
CA LEU A 144 11.73 14.02 -5.88
C LEU A 144 11.87 15.10 -6.95
N GLY A 145 11.75 16.37 -6.55
CA GLY A 145 11.56 17.49 -7.45
C GLY A 145 10.15 17.55 -8.07
N PRO A 146 9.90 18.53 -8.97
CA PRO A 146 8.56 18.80 -9.50
C PRO A 146 8.10 17.86 -10.62
N GLU A 147 9.02 17.10 -11.24
CA GLU A 147 8.76 16.29 -12.43
C GLU A 147 8.37 14.84 -12.13
N ARG A 148 8.78 14.31 -10.96
CA ARG A 148 8.46 12.93 -10.53
C ARG A 148 7.15 12.90 -9.75
N LEU A 149 6.48 11.75 -9.81
CA LEU A 149 5.17 11.56 -9.19
C LEU A 149 5.31 11.38 -7.67
N LEU A 150 4.45 12.06 -6.91
CA LEU A 150 4.21 11.77 -5.51
C LEU A 150 2.75 11.39 -5.33
N GLY A 151 2.50 10.15 -4.91
CA GLY A 151 1.18 9.65 -4.56
C GLY A 151 1.03 9.40 -3.06
N ILE A 152 -0.21 9.35 -2.61
CA ILE A 152 -0.56 8.74 -1.33
C ILE A 152 -1.55 7.62 -1.56
N ARG A 153 -1.29 6.47 -0.95
CA ARG A 153 -2.22 5.35 -0.91
C ARG A 153 -2.81 5.20 0.47
N PHE A 154 -4.12 5.36 0.54
CA PHE A 154 -4.91 5.13 1.73
C PHE A 154 -5.42 3.68 1.81
N TYR A 155 -5.65 3.20 3.03
CA TYR A 155 -6.18 1.86 3.28
C TYR A 155 -7.37 1.93 4.25
N ASP A 156 -8.58 1.70 3.74
CA ASP A 156 -9.76 1.49 4.57
C ASP A 156 -9.70 0.06 5.15
N ASP A 157 -9.15 -0.06 6.35
CA ASP A 157 -8.80 -1.36 6.94
C ASP A 157 -10.01 -2.15 7.45
N LEU A 158 -11.22 -1.57 7.47
CA LEU A 158 -12.44 -2.21 7.96
C LEU A 158 -12.33 -2.78 9.39
N VAL A 159 -11.65 -2.05 10.27
CA VAL A 159 -11.51 -2.34 11.70
C VAL A 159 -11.63 -1.05 12.51
N ASP A 160 -12.18 -1.15 13.72
CA ASP A 160 -12.57 0.02 14.52
C ASP A 160 -11.40 0.82 15.10
N TYR A 161 -10.19 0.25 15.08
CA TYR A 161 -8.97 0.85 15.61
C TYR A 161 -8.08 1.51 14.55
N SER A 162 -8.50 1.49 13.29
CA SER A 162 -7.78 2.11 12.17
C SER A 162 -8.65 3.19 11.51
N LEU A 163 -8.02 3.97 10.64
CA LEU A 163 -8.69 5.02 9.89
C LEU A 163 -9.58 4.42 8.80
N GLY A 164 -10.73 5.05 8.58
CA GLY A 164 -11.70 4.68 7.55
C GLY A 164 -11.80 5.70 6.42
N LEU A 165 -12.67 5.40 5.44
CA LEU A 165 -12.92 6.27 4.29
C LEU A 165 -13.23 7.73 4.66
N GLU A 166 -14.02 7.97 5.71
CA GLU A 166 -14.39 9.33 6.11
C GLU A 166 -13.22 10.11 6.71
N ASP A 167 -12.32 9.45 7.45
CA ASP A 167 -11.07 10.08 7.91
C ASP A 167 -10.18 10.43 6.71
N TYR A 168 -10.02 9.50 5.76
CA TYR A 168 -9.21 9.74 4.58
C TYR A 168 -9.77 10.81 3.65
N LYS A 169 -11.09 11.03 3.61
CA LYS A 169 -11.68 12.19 2.92
C LYS A 169 -11.22 13.50 3.54
N GLN A 170 -11.12 13.57 4.87
CA GLN A 170 -10.62 14.77 5.57
C GLN A 170 -9.12 14.94 5.35
N ILE A 171 -8.33 13.89 5.53
CA ILE A 171 -6.87 13.88 5.30
C ILE A 171 -6.57 14.29 3.85
N ALA A 172 -7.26 13.72 2.87
CA ALA A 172 -7.05 14.05 1.46
C ALA A 172 -7.32 15.53 1.15
N ARG A 173 -8.32 16.16 1.80
CA ARG A 173 -8.56 17.61 1.66
C ARG A 173 -7.39 18.44 2.18
N LEU A 174 -6.89 18.10 3.37
CA LEU A 174 -5.77 18.80 4.00
C LEU A 174 -4.50 18.67 3.16
N VAL A 175 -4.19 17.45 2.72
CA VAL A 175 -3.03 17.17 1.85
C VAL A 175 -3.16 17.89 0.50
N GLU A 176 -4.34 17.90 -0.12
CA GLU A 176 -4.53 18.56 -1.42
C GLU A 176 -4.35 20.09 -1.30
N ALA A 177 -4.78 20.69 -0.19
CA ALA A 177 -4.59 22.12 0.05
C ALA A 177 -3.10 22.51 0.01
N GLY A 178 -2.21 21.62 0.46
CA GLY A 178 -0.76 21.78 0.37
C GLY A 178 -0.20 21.73 -1.06
N GLY A 179 -0.91 21.09 -2.02
CA GLY A 179 -0.58 21.12 -3.44
C GLY A 179 0.70 20.38 -3.86
N LYS A 180 1.20 19.46 -3.02
CA LYS A 180 2.46 18.72 -3.22
C LYS A 180 2.26 17.28 -3.72
N VAL A 181 1.04 16.75 -3.65
CA VAL A 181 0.70 15.36 -4.03
C VAL A 181 -0.03 15.34 -5.37
N ASP A 182 0.36 14.43 -6.26
CA ASP A 182 -0.14 14.34 -7.63
C ASP A 182 -1.36 13.43 -7.77
N TYR A 183 -1.50 12.42 -6.90
CA TYR A 183 -2.63 11.51 -6.93
C TYR A 183 -2.91 10.86 -5.57
N PHE A 184 -4.17 10.44 -5.39
CA PHE A 184 -4.60 9.57 -4.30
C PHE A 184 -5.00 8.20 -4.85
N ASN A 185 -4.58 7.16 -4.14
CA ASN A 185 -4.92 5.78 -4.39
C ASN A 185 -5.61 5.21 -3.13
N MET A 186 -6.50 4.25 -3.32
CA MET A 186 -7.30 3.66 -2.25
C MET A 186 -7.27 2.16 -2.34
N TRP A 187 -7.06 1.55 -1.19
CA TRP A 187 -7.13 0.12 -0.98
C TRP A 187 -8.11 -0.17 0.16
N GLN A 188 -8.56 -1.42 0.25
CA GLN A 188 -9.43 -1.86 1.33
C GLN A 188 -8.97 -3.17 1.95
N GLY A 189 -9.17 -3.22 3.26
CA GLY A 189 -9.10 -4.38 4.09
C GLY A 189 -7.68 -4.78 4.46
N ILE A 190 -7.61 -5.57 5.53
CA ILE A 190 -6.41 -6.16 6.08
C ILE A 190 -6.59 -7.68 6.12
N VAL A 191 -5.65 -8.40 5.51
CA VAL A 191 -5.64 -9.88 5.47
C VAL A 191 -5.85 -10.53 6.83
N PRO A 192 -5.25 -10.05 7.93
CA PRO A 192 -5.27 -10.81 9.17
C PRO A 192 -6.59 -10.78 9.96
N SER A 193 -7.48 -9.83 9.69
CA SER A 193 -8.82 -9.82 10.30
C SER A 193 -9.76 -10.71 9.49
N PRO A 194 -10.46 -11.71 10.07
CA PRO A 194 -11.33 -12.61 9.30
C PRO A 194 -12.46 -11.92 8.55
N ARG A 195 -12.96 -10.80 9.08
CA ARG A 195 -13.97 -9.98 8.39
C ARG A 195 -13.32 -9.16 7.28
N SER A 196 -12.27 -8.42 7.61
CA SER A 196 -11.61 -7.50 6.70
C SER A 196 -10.87 -8.21 5.55
N GLY A 197 -10.22 -9.34 5.83
CA GLY A 197 -9.48 -10.13 4.85
C GLY A 197 -10.36 -10.74 3.76
N ARG A 198 -11.63 -11.08 4.08
CA ARG A 198 -12.61 -11.51 3.07
C ARG A 198 -13.00 -10.40 2.11
N GLU A 199 -13.05 -9.16 2.60
CA GLU A 199 -13.28 -7.98 1.76
C GLU A 199 -12.00 -7.54 1.03
N HIS A 200 -10.81 -7.85 1.54
CA HIS A 200 -9.53 -7.54 0.89
C HIS A 200 -9.29 -8.37 -0.39
N TRP A 201 -9.64 -9.67 -0.36
CA TRP A 201 -9.55 -10.56 -1.52
C TRP A 201 -10.91 -11.19 -1.84
N PRO A 202 -11.82 -10.42 -2.46
CA PRO A 202 -13.13 -10.92 -2.77
C PRO A 202 -13.02 -12.05 -3.81
N PRO A 203 -13.74 -13.17 -3.63
CA PRO A 203 -13.81 -14.24 -4.62
C PRO A 203 -14.42 -13.72 -5.93
N HIS A 204 -14.28 -14.51 -7.00
CA HIS A 204 -14.81 -14.19 -8.35
C HIS A 204 -16.34 -13.98 -8.42
N HIS A 205 -17.07 -14.20 -7.32
CA HIS A 205 -18.49 -13.90 -7.22
C HIS A 205 -18.80 -12.40 -7.18
N TYR A 206 -17.85 -11.57 -6.79
CA TYR A 206 -18.04 -10.13 -6.76
C TYR A 206 -17.89 -9.50 -8.15
N LYS A 207 -18.61 -8.41 -8.37
CA LYS A 207 -18.57 -7.70 -9.65
C LYS A 207 -17.22 -7.00 -9.83
N PRO A 208 -16.67 -6.96 -11.07
CA PRO A 208 -15.52 -6.12 -11.37
C PRO A 208 -15.74 -4.67 -10.90
N GLY A 209 -14.73 -4.09 -10.25
CA GLY A 209 -14.81 -2.73 -9.72
C GLY A 209 -15.58 -2.60 -8.41
N GLN A 210 -15.74 -3.68 -7.62
CA GLN A 210 -16.39 -3.63 -6.30
C GLN A 210 -15.87 -2.49 -5.39
N PHE A 211 -14.58 -2.18 -5.45
CA PHE A 211 -13.98 -1.11 -4.64
C PHE A 211 -14.05 0.28 -5.27
N ALA A 212 -14.69 0.45 -6.43
CA ALA A 212 -14.74 1.73 -7.14
C ALA A 212 -15.43 2.85 -6.34
N TYR A 213 -16.21 2.49 -5.32
CA TYR A 213 -16.80 3.46 -4.40
C TYR A 213 -15.75 4.17 -3.51
N LEU A 214 -14.59 3.55 -3.25
CA LEU A 214 -13.53 4.16 -2.44
C LEU A 214 -12.90 5.39 -3.15
N PRO A 215 -12.36 5.28 -4.38
CA PRO A 215 -11.90 6.45 -5.11
C PRO A 215 -13.04 7.40 -5.50
N ALA A 216 -14.28 6.91 -5.65
CA ALA A 216 -15.43 7.80 -5.83
C ALA A 216 -15.69 8.65 -4.57
N GLY A 217 -15.65 8.03 -3.39
CA GLY A 217 -15.76 8.70 -2.10
C GLY A 217 -14.67 9.74 -1.90
N LEU A 218 -13.41 9.44 -2.21
CA LEU A 218 -12.37 10.48 -2.17
C LEU A 218 -12.69 11.68 -3.07
N LYS A 219 -13.22 11.46 -4.27
CA LYS A 219 -13.61 12.56 -5.18
C LYS A 219 -14.75 13.42 -4.63
N GLU A 220 -15.60 12.89 -3.76
CA GLU A 220 -16.63 13.66 -3.05
C GLU A 220 -16.05 14.62 -2.01
N ALA A 221 -14.77 14.49 -1.67
CA ALA A 221 -14.10 15.33 -0.70
C ALA A 221 -13.98 16.82 -1.15
N LYS A 222 -14.71 17.30 -2.16
CA LYS A 222 -14.75 18.71 -2.60
C LYS A 222 -13.36 19.35 -2.60
N PHE A 223 -12.51 18.74 -3.39
CA PHE A 223 -11.17 19.23 -3.70
C PHE A 223 -11.20 20.63 -4.28
N GLY A 224 -10.19 21.44 -3.94
CA GLY A 224 -10.01 22.75 -4.54
C GLY A 224 -9.87 22.59 -6.06
N ALA A 225 -10.51 23.45 -6.86
CA ALA A 225 -10.62 23.27 -8.31
C ALA A 225 -9.26 22.91 -8.98
N GLY A 226 -9.11 21.66 -9.40
CA GLY A 226 -8.25 21.23 -10.50
C GLY A 226 -6.74 21.10 -10.24
N ARG A 227 -6.28 20.51 -9.13
CA ARG A 227 -4.83 20.30 -8.91
C ARG A 227 -4.28 18.90 -9.15
N LEU A 228 -5.12 17.87 -9.26
CA LEU A 228 -4.69 16.54 -9.68
C LEU A 228 -4.14 16.61 -11.11
N LYS A 229 -2.80 16.60 -11.25
CA LYS A 229 -2.14 16.72 -12.54
C LYS A 229 -2.37 15.45 -13.35
N CYS A 230 -2.98 15.60 -14.53
CA CYS A 230 -2.87 14.58 -15.55
C CYS A 230 -1.44 14.59 -16.12
N PHE A 231 -0.67 13.57 -15.78
CA PHE A 231 0.69 13.42 -16.25
C PHE A 231 0.74 13.21 -17.77
N LYS A 232 1.51 14.05 -18.47
CA LYS A 232 1.61 14.03 -19.95
C LYS A 232 2.96 13.54 -20.48
N ARG A 233 3.95 13.24 -19.64
CA ARG A 233 5.32 12.91 -20.08
C ARG A 233 6.06 11.98 -19.14
N SER A 234 6.38 10.76 -19.58
CA SER A 234 7.44 9.97 -18.94
C SER A 234 8.78 10.73 -19.01
N PRO A 235 9.69 10.57 -18.02
CA PRO A 235 11.08 11.03 -18.09
C PRO A 235 11.82 10.60 -19.37
N SER A 236 11.38 9.50 -20.00
CA SER A 236 11.87 9.02 -21.30
C SER A 236 11.42 9.84 -22.52
N GLY A 237 10.76 10.99 -22.33
CA GLY A 237 10.29 11.87 -23.40
C GLY A 237 9.10 11.33 -24.21
N ARG A 238 8.58 10.14 -23.88
CA ARG A 238 7.44 9.52 -24.57
C ARG A 238 6.09 10.01 -24.01
N LYS A 239 5.19 10.38 -24.92
CA LYS A 239 3.79 10.76 -24.61
C LYS A 239 3.03 9.54 -24.10
N MET A 240 2.48 9.62 -22.89
CA MET A 240 1.47 8.66 -22.41
C MET A 240 0.10 8.94 -23.05
N PRO A 241 -0.80 7.94 -23.14
CA PRO A 241 -2.18 8.16 -23.57
C PRO A 241 -2.86 9.21 -22.68
N SER A 242 -3.59 10.14 -23.29
CA SER A 242 -4.23 11.24 -22.56
C SER A 242 -5.27 10.72 -21.56
N CYS A 243 -5.11 11.09 -20.28
CA CYS A 243 -6.16 10.92 -19.28
C CYS A 243 -7.30 11.91 -19.55
N ALA A 244 -8.54 11.41 -19.55
CA ALA A 244 -9.74 12.23 -19.66
C ALA A 244 -10.06 12.88 -18.30
N ALA A 245 -9.35 13.95 -17.95
CA ALA A 245 -9.79 14.89 -16.92
C ALA A 245 -10.26 16.16 -17.62
N ASP A 246 -11.53 16.18 -18.03
CA ASP A 246 -12.21 17.41 -18.41
C ASP A 246 -13.40 17.59 -17.46
N SER A 247 -13.12 18.15 -16.30
CA SER A 247 -14.14 18.56 -15.32
C SER A 247 -14.63 19.97 -15.64
N THR A 248 -15.01 20.25 -16.90
CA THR A 248 -15.69 21.49 -17.27
C THR A 248 -16.63 21.29 -18.47
N ARG A 249 -17.67 20.46 -18.33
CA ARG A 249 -18.88 20.63 -19.15
C ARG A 249 -20.03 21.10 -18.27
N ARG A 250 -20.31 22.40 -18.39
CA ARG A 250 -21.52 23.06 -17.88
C ARG A 250 -22.76 22.26 -18.27
N GLN A 251 -23.66 22.12 -17.31
CA GLN A 251 -25.04 21.71 -17.53
C GLN A 251 -25.68 22.61 -18.60
N THR A 252 -26.07 22.02 -19.72
CA THR A 252 -27.19 22.51 -20.54
C THR A 252 -28.07 21.32 -20.81
N GLY A 253 -29.29 21.38 -20.28
CA GLY A 253 -30.20 20.26 -20.19
C GLY A 253 -30.60 19.68 -21.53
N HIS A 254 -30.71 18.35 -21.58
CA HIS A 254 -31.74 17.66 -22.34
C HIS A 254 -32.15 16.37 -21.64
N ARG A 255 -33.41 16.03 -21.88
CA ARG A 255 -34.30 15.08 -21.21
C ARG A 255 -33.69 13.74 -20.80
N ALA A 256 -34.26 13.22 -19.70
CA ALA A 256 -34.16 11.84 -19.28
C ALA A 256 -34.51 10.85 -20.42
N SER A 257 -33.58 9.94 -20.71
CA SER A 257 -33.87 8.64 -21.31
C SER A 257 -32.92 7.60 -20.72
N SER A 258 -33.51 6.68 -19.94
CA SER A 258 -33.03 5.36 -19.54
C SER A 258 -31.60 4.94 -19.91
N TRP A 259 -30.71 4.89 -18.94
CA TRP A 259 -29.44 4.16 -19.05
C TRP A 259 -29.62 2.73 -18.51
N ARG A 260 -29.79 1.80 -19.47
CA ARG A 260 -29.54 0.37 -19.27
C ARG A 260 -28.06 0.18 -18.95
N THR A 261 -27.77 -0.64 -17.95
CA THR A 261 -26.44 -1.09 -17.56
C THR A 261 -25.90 -2.10 -18.57
N GLU A 262 -25.14 -1.65 -19.56
CA GLU A 262 -24.30 -2.56 -20.35
C GLU A 262 -22.98 -2.86 -19.61
N PRO A 263 -22.48 -4.11 -19.65
CA PRO A 263 -21.18 -4.45 -19.08
C PRO A 263 -20.05 -3.79 -19.89
N PRO A 264 -18.86 -3.57 -19.30
CA PRO A 264 -17.76 -2.92 -20.00
C PRO A 264 -17.39 -3.68 -21.28
N PRO A 265 -17.01 -2.98 -22.35
CA PRO A 265 -16.64 -3.64 -23.59
C PRO A 265 -15.41 -4.51 -23.35
N ARG A 266 -15.53 -5.80 -23.69
CA ARG A 266 -14.39 -6.72 -23.79
C ARG A 266 -13.34 -6.05 -24.66
N SER A 267 -12.13 -5.85 -24.13
CA SER A 267 -11.02 -5.27 -24.86
C SER A 267 -10.74 -6.07 -26.13
N ARG A 268 -11.11 -5.49 -27.28
CA ARG A 268 -10.61 -5.95 -28.58
C ARG A 268 -9.12 -5.64 -28.60
N TRP A 269 -8.32 -6.68 -28.42
CA TRP A 269 -6.95 -6.71 -28.92
C TRP A 269 -6.96 -6.30 -30.39
N ARG A 270 -6.40 -5.12 -30.68
CA ARG A 270 -6.21 -4.64 -32.05
C ARG A 270 -5.05 -5.44 -32.64
N SER A 271 -5.34 -6.61 -33.19
CA SER A 271 -4.38 -7.36 -33.99
C SER A 271 -4.19 -6.62 -35.32
N THR A 272 -3.05 -5.96 -35.48
CA THR A 272 -2.56 -5.60 -36.82
C THR A 272 -2.03 -6.89 -37.45
N ARG A 273 -2.82 -7.47 -38.36
CA ARG A 273 -2.35 -8.52 -39.27
C ARG A 273 -1.23 -7.93 -40.14
N SER A 274 0.02 -8.34 -39.91
CA SER A 274 0.95 -8.55 -41.02
C SER A 274 2.02 -9.60 -40.65
N ARG A 275 2.09 -10.64 -41.50
CA ARG A 275 3.08 -11.72 -41.63
C ARG A 275 3.21 -12.74 -40.48
N LYS A 276 2.60 -13.90 -40.73
CA LYS A 276 2.85 -15.19 -40.06
C LYS A 276 4.34 -15.54 -40.12
N ARG A 277 4.95 -15.76 -38.95
CA ARG A 277 6.02 -16.75 -38.75
C ARG A 277 5.60 -17.62 -37.58
N SER A 278 5.56 -18.93 -37.80
CA SER A 278 5.11 -19.93 -36.84
C SER A 278 6.03 -19.97 -35.61
N MET A 279 5.48 -19.74 -34.42
CA MET A 279 6.05 -20.22 -33.16
C MET A 279 4.93 -20.86 -32.36
N ARG A 280 5.23 -22.05 -31.82
CA ARG A 280 4.34 -22.91 -31.06
C ARG A 280 3.82 -22.19 -29.79
N PRO A 281 2.64 -22.52 -29.27
CA PRO A 281 2.16 -21.93 -28.03
C PRO A 281 3.04 -22.41 -26.87
N ALA A 282 3.82 -21.50 -26.30
CA ALA A 282 4.34 -21.66 -24.96
C ALA A 282 3.23 -21.25 -23.98
N SER A 283 2.79 -22.17 -23.13
CA SER A 283 1.97 -21.85 -21.97
C SER A 283 2.79 -21.00 -21.00
N ALA A 284 2.56 -19.69 -20.98
CA ALA A 284 3.09 -18.82 -19.94
C ALA A 284 2.04 -18.71 -18.82
N TYR A 285 2.19 -19.54 -17.79
CA TYR A 285 1.62 -19.26 -16.48
C TYR A 285 2.30 -18.01 -15.93
N PHE A 286 1.54 -16.99 -15.55
CA PHE A 286 2.05 -15.92 -14.70
C PHE A 286 2.32 -16.53 -13.32
N SER A 287 3.59 -16.79 -13.02
CA SER A 287 4.06 -17.08 -11.67
C SER A 287 4.31 -15.75 -10.96
N THR A 288 3.49 -15.41 -9.98
CA THR A 288 3.95 -14.59 -8.86
C THR A 288 4.81 -15.51 -8.00
N THR A 289 6.12 -15.27 -7.97
CA THR A 289 7.03 -15.98 -7.07
C THR A 289 6.75 -15.51 -5.64
N THR A 290 5.93 -16.25 -4.91
CA THR A 290 6.10 -16.40 -3.46
C THR A 290 6.95 -17.65 -3.26
N ALA A 291 8.08 -17.50 -2.58
CA ALA A 291 8.84 -18.62 -2.06
C ALA A 291 7.95 -19.36 -1.05
N THR A 292 7.32 -20.45 -1.48
CA THR A 292 6.80 -21.48 -0.58
C THR A 292 7.99 -22.25 -0.03
N TRP A 293 8.29 -22.07 1.26
CA TRP A 293 9.08 -23.05 2.00
C TRP A 293 8.27 -24.34 2.08
N ALA A 294 8.69 -25.36 1.32
CA ALA A 294 8.33 -26.73 1.63
C ALA A 294 9.04 -27.13 2.94
N PRO A 295 8.38 -27.83 3.88
CA PRO A 295 9.09 -28.41 5.00
C PRO A 295 10.14 -29.39 4.45
N ALA A 296 11.39 -29.21 4.85
CA ALA A 296 12.44 -30.19 4.60
C ALA A 296 11.98 -31.54 5.19
N THR A 297 11.65 -32.48 4.33
CA THR A 297 11.61 -33.90 4.67
C THR A 297 13.00 -34.29 5.09
N VAL A 298 13.21 -34.42 6.40
CA VAL A 298 14.33 -35.20 6.91
C VAL A 298 14.00 -36.66 6.61
N SER A 299 14.65 -37.22 5.59
CA SER A 299 14.65 -38.66 5.38
C SER A 299 15.36 -39.31 6.58
N HIS A 300 14.61 -39.94 7.47
CA HIS A 300 15.17 -40.96 8.34
C HIS A 300 14.95 -42.31 7.67
N ASP A 301 16.06 -42.98 7.44
CA ASP A 301 16.18 -44.33 6.93
C ASP A 301 15.44 -45.29 7.89
N PHE A 302 14.21 -45.66 7.56
CA PHE A 302 13.46 -46.66 8.32
C PHE A 302 13.87 -48.05 7.83
N LYS A 303 15.03 -48.53 8.30
CA LYS A 303 15.34 -49.96 8.25
C LYS A 303 14.46 -50.70 9.25
N SER A 304 13.89 -51.80 8.76
CA SER A 304 13.00 -52.75 9.40
C SER A 304 13.29 -53.05 10.87
N ILE A 305 12.27 -52.99 11.73
CA ILE A 305 12.12 -53.93 12.86
C ILE A 305 10.64 -54.30 12.98
N HIS A 306 10.32 -55.55 12.65
CA HIS A 306 9.11 -56.22 13.10
C HIS A 306 9.25 -56.51 14.61
N GLY A 307 8.26 -56.13 15.42
CA GLY A 307 8.25 -56.47 16.85
C GLY A 307 6.92 -56.16 17.54
N SER A 308 6.16 -57.23 17.78
CA SER A 308 5.05 -57.45 18.74
C SER A 308 4.15 -56.27 19.17
N ARG A 309 2.86 -56.43 18.83
CA ARG A 309 1.71 -55.86 19.55
C ARG A 309 1.71 -56.33 21.00
N ASP A 310 1.54 -55.43 21.95
CA ASP A 310 0.81 -55.71 23.20
C ASP A 310 0.05 -54.49 23.71
N LYS A 311 -1.19 -54.75 24.13
CA LYS A 311 -2.18 -53.80 24.62
C LYS A 311 -1.83 -53.39 26.06
N VAL A 312 -1.95 -52.10 26.39
CA VAL A 312 -2.24 -51.68 27.77
C VAL A 312 -3.28 -50.56 27.76
N THR A 313 -4.44 -50.90 28.30
CA THR A 313 -5.53 -50.01 28.70
C THR A 313 -5.19 -49.34 30.04
N GLY A 314 -5.38 -48.03 30.16
CA GLY A 314 -5.17 -47.31 31.43
C GLY A 314 -6.03 -46.05 31.54
N THR A 315 -6.99 -46.10 32.45
CA THR A 315 -8.02 -45.12 32.80
C THR A 315 -7.44 -43.88 33.48
N LEU A 316 -7.91 -42.67 33.14
CA LEU A 316 -7.58 -41.42 33.84
C LEU A 316 -8.68 -41.08 34.86
N SER A 317 -8.35 -41.08 36.15
CA SER A 317 -9.15 -40.48 37.23
C SER A 317 -8.59 -39.11 37.62
N ARG A 318 -9.50 -38.16 37.80
CA ARG A 318 -9.27 -36.78 38.28
C ARG A 318 -8.70 -36.74 39.71
N THR A 319 -7.82 -35.78 39.95
CA THR A 319 -7.86 -34.82 41.07
C THR A 319 -7.20 -33.53 40.60
#